data_AF-A0A6L5JV12-F1
#
_entry.id   AF-A0A6L5JV12-F1
#
_cell.length_a   1.000
_cell.length_b   1.000
_cell.length_c   1.000
_cell.angle_alpha   90.00
_cell.angle_beta   90.00
_cell.angle_gamma   90.00
#
_symmetry.space_group_name_H-M   'P 1'
#
loop_
_entity.id
_entity.type
_entity.pdbx_description
1 polymer ?
#
loop_
_entity_poly.entity_id
_entity_poly.type
_entity_poly.pdbx_seq_one_letter_code
_entity_poly.pdbx_strand_id
1 'polypeptide(L)'
;MSALRCGVRGGFAVRDAAGQWEECCVLPETALLPWCVVLRLRVEAAEAGRRDRRLSLTLPADCFHGREPFRALRVWLRWRADTSGASGVRV
;
A
#
# COMPACT_ATOMS: atom_id res chain seq x y z
N MET A 1 5.66 -10.79 13.19
CA MET A 1 5.89 -10.79 11.73
C MET A 1 4.81 -9.94 11.07
N SER A 2 5.18 -8.78 10.52
CA SER A 2 4.26 -7.89 9.81
C SER A 2 3.85 -8.53 8.49
N ALA A 3 2.56 -8.42 8.14
CA ALA A 3 2.01 -8.96 6.90
C ALA A 3 1.17 -7.87 6.23
N LEU A 4 1.13 -7.90 4.90
CA LEU A 4 0.30 -7.01 4.09
C LEU A 4 -0.74 -7.85 3.36
N ARG A 5 -2.00 -7.41 3.38
CA ARG A 5 -3.07 -7.98 2.59
C ARG A 5 -3.55 -6.95 1.58
N CYS A 6 -3.63 -7.35 0.31
CA CYS A 6 -4.32 -6.60 -0.74
C CYS A 6 -5.64 -7.32 -1.04
N GLY A 7 -6.77 -6.66 -0.76
CA GLY A 7 -8.09 -7.18 -1.08
C GLY A 7 -8.40 -7.09 -2.56
N VAL A 8 -9.34 -7.91 -3.03
CA VAL A 8 -9.78 -7.97 -4.44
C VAL A 8 -10.38 -6.66 -4.97
N ARG A 9 -10.80 -5.76 -4.07
CA ARG A 9 -11.30 -4.42 -4.40
C ARG A 9 -10.21 -3.33 -4.29
N GLY A 10 -8.95 -3.70 -4.08
CA GLY A 10 -7.83 -2.74 -3.95
C GLY A 10 -7.71 -2.07 -2.57
N GLY A 11 -8.38 -2.62 -1.55
CA GLY A 11 -8.17 -2.23 -0.15
C GLY A 11 -6.89 -2.85 0.41
N PHE A 12 -6.20 -2.14 1.31
CA PHE A 12 -4.98 -2.62 1.95
C PHE A 12 -5.23 -2.80 3.45
N ALA A 13 -4.66 -3.85 4.02
CA ALA A 13 -4.60 -4.02 5.46
C ALA A 13 -3.21 -4.47 5.88
N VAL A 14 -2.76 -3.99 7.03
CA VAL A 14 -1.49 -4.40 7.65
C VAL A 14 -1.78 -5.18 8.92
N ARG A 15 -0.95 -6.19 9.19
CA ARG A 15 -0.99 -6.91 10.46
C ARG A 15 -0.04 -6.26 11.46
N ASP A 16 -0.58 -5.84 12.59
CA ASP A 16 0.18 -5.19 13.66
C ASP A 16 0.99 -6.20 14.50
N ALA A 17 1.67 -5.69 15.54
CA ALA A 17 2.46 -6.53 16.44
C ALA A 17 1.60 -7.48 17.29
N ALA A 18 0.33 -7.13 17.56
CA ALA A 18 -0.63 -7.96 18.27
C ALA A 18 -1.32 -8.99 17.35
N GLY A 19 -1.00 -9.00 16.06
CA GLY A 19 -1.59 -9.91 15.08
C GLY A 19 -2.93 -9.46 14.51
N GLN A 20 -3.39 -8.26 14.87
CA GLN A 20 -4.64 -7.68 14.38
C GLN A 20 -4.45 -7.06 13.01
N TRP A 21 -5.47 -7.19 12.16
CA TRP A 21 -5.49 -6.55 10.84
C TRP A 21 -6.11 -5.18 10.92
N GLU A 22 -5.37 -4.18 10.46
CA GLU A 22 -5.82 -2.79 10.42
C GLU A 22 -5.87 -2.31 8.99
N GLU A 23 -6.98 -1.67 8.63
CA GLU A 23 -7.15 -1.08 7.30
C GLU A 23 -6.18 0.09 7.10
N CYS A 24 -5.72 0.23 5.87
CA CYS A 24 -4.79 1.28 5.52
C CYS A 24 -4.97 1.77 4.09
N CYS A 25 -4.59 3.02 3.90
CA CYS A 25 -4.61 3.69 2.62
C CYS A 25 -3.19 3.85 2.09
N VAL A 26 -3.01 3.58 0.79
CA VAL A 26 -1.73 3.87 0.10
C VAL A 26 -1.60 5.38 -0.07
N LEU A 27 -0.45 5.91 0.30
CA LEU A 27 -0.13 7.32 0.21
C LEU A 27 0.64 7.65 -1.08
N PRO A 28 0.58 8.92 -1.55
CA PRO A 28 1.23 9.36 -2.79
C PRO A 28 2.75 9.20 -2.82
N GLU A 29 3.42 9.16 -1.66
CA GLU A 29 4.88 9.03 -1.57
C GLU A 29 5.37 7.59 -1.82
N THR A 30 4.50 6.72 -2.33
CA THR A 30 4.82 5.36 -2.74
C THR A 30 5.71 5.35 -4.00
N ALA A 31 6.84 4.65 -3.94
CA ALA A 31 7.77 4.53 -5.06
C ALA A 31 7.72 3.13 -5.69
N LEU A 32 7.64 3.08 -7.03
CA LEU A 32 7.63 1.86 -7.82
C LEU A 32 8.97 1.68 -8.54
N LEU A 33 9.80 0.73 -8.08
CA LEU A 33 11.07 0.40 -8.71
C LEU A 33 10.97 -0.95 -9.47
N PRO A 34 11.89 -1.27 -10.39
CA PRO A 34 11.80 -2.50 -11.18
C PRO A 34 11.82 -3.78 -10.33
N TRP A 35 12.57 -3.78 -9.23
CA TRP A 35 12.83 -4.92 -8.36
C TRP A 35 12.26 -4.78 -6.93
N CYS A 36 11.72 -3.61 -6.59
CA CYS A 36 11.06 -3.40 -5.29
C CYS A 36 9.98 -2.32 -5.36
N VAL A 37 9.08 -2.33 -4.38
CA VAL A 37 8.10 -1.27 -4.16
C VAL A 37 8.31 -0.75 -2.75
N VAL A 38 8.40 0.57 -2.60
CA VAL A 38 8.38 1.23 -1.29
C VAL A 38 6.98 1.77 -1.07
N LEU A 39 6.15 0.98 -0.39
CA LEU A 39 4.77 1.35 -0.04
C LEU A 39 4.77 2.31 1.15
N ARG A 40 4.12 3.46 0.96
CA ARG A 40 3.79 4.38 2.04
C ARG A 40 2.33 4.20 2.38
N LEU A 41 2.04 3.90 3.64
CA LEU A 41 0.69 3.58 4.10
C LEU A 41 0.29 4.51 5.24
N ARG A 42 -0.99 4.86 5.30
CA ARG A 42 -1.64 5.46 6.48
C ARG A 42 -2.63 4.45 7.05
N VAL A 43 -2.39 4.03 8.28
CA VAL A 43 -3.30 3.21 9.06
C VAL A 43 -4.21 4.15 9.83
N GLU A 44 -5.51 4.04 9.59
CA GLU A 44 -6.51 4.89 10.23
C GLU A 44 -6.77 4.39 11.66
N ALA A 45 -6.83 5.33 12.60
CA ALA A 45 -7.14 4.99 13.99
C ALA A 45 -8.60 4.52 14.12
N ALA A 46 -8.79 3.25 14.49
CA ALA A 46 -10.12 2.70 14.76
C ALA A 46 -10.76 3.24 16.04
N GLU A 47 -9.96 3.77 16.97
CA GLU A 47 -10.39 4.21 18.30
C GLU A 47 -10.28 5.73 18.45
N ALA A 48 -11.31 6.34 19.04
CA ALA A 48 -11.33 7.76 19.35
C ALA A 48 -10.17 8.14 20.30
N GLY A 49 -9.35 9.11 19.90
CA GLY A 49 -8.19 9.57 20.66
C GLY A 49 -6.86 8.95 20.25
N ARG A 50 -6.86 7.91 19.40
CA ARG A 50 -5.64 7.37 18.81
C ARG A 50 -5.29 8.13 17.53
N ARG A 51 -3.99 8.33 17.27
CA ARG A 51 -3.51 9.00 16.06
C ARG A 51 -3.33 8.00 14.92
N ASP A 52 -3.63 8.45 13.70
CA ASP A 52 -3.25 7.76 12.48
C ASP A 52 -1.75 7.46 12.47
N ARG A 53 -1.39 6.28 11.94
CA ARG A 53 0.01 5.85 11.87
C ARG A 53 0.46 5.78 10.43
N ARG A 54 1.64 6.34 10.15
CA ARG A 54 2.30 6.20 8.86
C ARG A 54 3.29 5.05 8.91
N LEU A 55 3.23 4.18 7.90
CA LEU A 55 4.13 3.04 7.74
C LEU A 55 4.87 3.13 6.41
N SER A 56 6.09 2.59 6.40
CA SER A 56 6.91 2.43 5.20
C SER A 56 7.26 0.95 5.06
N LEU A 57 6.76 0.30 4.02
CA LEU A 57 7.07 -1.10 3.74
C LEU A 57 7.87 -1.19 2.46
N THR A 58 9.05 -1.79 2.55
CA THR A 58 9.84 -2.16 1.37
C THR A 58 9.47 -3.59 1.00
N LEU A 59 8.91 -3.77 -0.20
CA LEU A 59 8.52 -5.05 -0.76
C LEU A 59 9.45 -5.39 -1.92
N PRO A 60 10.48 -6.23 -1.71
CA PRO A 60 11.27 -6.75 -2.82
C PRO A 60 10.44 -7.76 -3.62
N ALA A 61 10.81 -7.99 -4.89
CA ALA A 61 10.02 -8.85 -5.78
C ALA A 61 9.87 -10.31 -5.29
N ASP A 62 10.80 -10.79 -4.46
CA ASP A 62 10.83 -12.15 -3.90
C ASP A 62 9.96 -12.33 -2.64
N CYS A 63 9.37 -11.26 -2.07
CA CYS A 63 8.44 -11.38 -0.95
C CYS A 63 7.08 -11.97 -1.35
N PHE A 64 6.89 -12.23 -2.65
CA PHE A 64 5.72 -12.88 -3.22
C PHE A 64 6.05 -14.29 -3.67
N HIS A 65 5.12 -15.23 -3.47
CA HIS A 65 5.21 -16.55 -4.07
C HIS A 65 4.89 -16.42 -5.58
N GLY A 66 5.92 -16.50 -6.43
CA GLY A 66 5.81 -16.32 -7.87
C GLY A 66 5.99 -14.86 -8.33
N ARG A 67 6.11 -14.63 -9.65
CA ARG A 67 6.44 -13.30 -10.22
C ARG A 67 5.22 -12.46 -10.54
N GLU A 68 4.09 -13.11 -10.81
CA GLU A 68 2.83 -12.52 -11.22
C GLU A 68 2.24 -11.56 -10.17
N PRO A 69 2.25 -11.87 -8.86
CA PRO A 69 1.69 -10.97 -7.85
C PRO A 69 2.43 -9.63 -7.76
N PHE A 70 3.76 -9.65 -7.87
CA PHE A 70 4.56 -8.42 -7.86
C PHE A 70 4.27 -7.54 -9.08
N ARG A 71 4.17 -8.15 -10.26
CA ARG A 71 3.78 -7.44 -11.49
C ARG A 71 2.38 -6.84 -11.37
N ALA A 72 1.42 -7.61 -10.88
CA ALA A 72 0.04 -7.16 -10.71
C ALA A 72 -0.05 -5.96 -9.75
N LEU A 73 0.64 -6.03 -8.61
CA LEU A 73 0.70 -4.93 -7.64
C LEU A 73 1.25 -3.64 -8.29
N ARG A 74 2.35 -3.72 -9.03
CA ARG A 74 2.95 -2.55 -9.71
C ARG A 74 2.01 -1.91 -10.72
N VAL A 75 1.35 -2.71 -11.55
CA VAL A 75 0.36 -2.22 -12.54
C VAL A 75 -0.78 -1.52 -11.83
N TRP A 76 -1.33 -2.17 -10.79
CA TRP A 76 -2.45 -1.63 -10.04
C TRP A 76 -2.11 -0.31 -9.34
N LEU A 77 -0.95 -0.22 -8.69
CA LEU A 77 -0.49 1.03 -8.03
C LEU A 77 -0.31 2.17 -9.04
N ARG A 78 0.18 1.86 -10.25
CA ARG A 78 0.34 2.84 -11.32
C ARG A 78 -1.01 3.37 -11.80
N TRP A 79 -1.99 2.49 -12.04
CA TRP A 79 -3.35 2.90 -12.40
C TRP A 79 -4.00 3.76 -11.31
N ARG A 80 -3.78 3.41 -10.02
CA ARG A 80 -4.31 4.22 -8.91
C ARG A 80 -3.73 5.64 -8.92
N ALA A 81 -2.43 5.78 -9.16
CA ALA A 81 -1.79 7.09 -9.27
C ALA A 81 -2.37 7.92 -10.43
N ASP A 82 -2.58 7.29 -11.59
CA ASP A 82 -3.16 7.96 -12.76
C ASP A 82 -4.59 8.46 -12.49
N THR A 83 -5.41 7.70 -11.74
CA THR A 83 -6.77 8.13 -11.37
C THR A 83 -6.81 9.26 -10.34
N SER A 84 -5.80 9.36 -9.46
CA SER A 84 -5.69 10.47 -8.51
C SER A 84 -5.20 11.78 -9.17
N GLY A 85 -4.66 11.71 -10.38
CA GLY A 85 -4.17 12.85 -11.17
C GLY A 85 -5.22 13.60 -11.99
N ALA A 86 -6.48 13.17 -12.04
CA ALA A 86 -7.54 13.84 -12.80
C ALA A 86 -8.17 15.06 -12.06
N SER A 87 -7.49 15.61 -11.05
CA SER A 87 -7.82 16.89 -10.42
C SER A 87 -6.55 17.70 -10.22
N GLY A 88 -6.17 18.47 -11.25
CA GLY A 88 -5.13 19.49 -11.15
C GLY A 88 -3.90 19.21 -12.00
N VAL A 89 -3.98 19.57 -13.28
CA VAL A 89 -3.10 20.55 -13.95
C VAL A 89 -3.67 20.70 -15.37
N ARG A 90 -4.26 21.87 -15.67
CA ARG A 90 -4.35 22.36 -17.05
C ARG A 90 -3.04 23.10 -17.31
N VAL A 91 -2.26 22.67 -18.29
CA VAL A 91 -1.36 23.55 -19.05
C VAL A 91 -2.00 23.74 -20.41
#